data_AF-A0A7T5EV56-F1
#
_entry.id   AF-A0A7T5EV56-F1
#
_cell.length_a   1.000
_cell.length_b   1.000
_cell.length_c   1.000
_cell.angle_alpha   90.00
_cell.angle_beta   90.00
_cell.angle_gamma   90.00
#
_symmetry.space_group_name_H-M   'P 1'
#
loop_
_entity.id
_entity.type
_entity.pdbx_description
1 polymer ?
#
loop_
_entity_poly.entity_id
_entity_poly.type
_entity_poly.pdbx_seq_one_letter_code
_entity_poly.pdbx_strand_id
1 'polypeptide(L)'
;MGETRNDGLQPLLSRLTESKHAIECARMQFNEATDPNAIDEIIYRWIAEEKRFQTLIRTAREQHITIEGLRWYWHQTDPYAPSNL
;
A
#
# COMPACT_ATOMS: atom_id res chain seq x y z
N MET A 1 24.41 -1.86 24.55
CA MET A 1 24.34 -1.18 23.24
C MET A 1 23.99 -2.23 22.21
N GLY A 2 22.71 -2.30 21.83
CA GLY A 2 22.25 -3.18 20.75
C GLY A 2 21.86 -2.31 19.57
N GLU A 3 22.76 -2.17 18.60
CA GLU A 3 22.41 -1.62 17.29
C GLU A 3 21.57 -2.67 16.56
N THR A 4 20.25 -2.64 16.77
CA THR A 4 19.30 -3.40 15.96
C THR A 4 19.30 -2.81 14.55
N ARG A 5 19.86 -3.59 13.61
CA ARG A 5 19.84 -3.43 12.15
C ARG A 5 18.58 -2.70 11.65
N ASN A 6 18.74 -1.44 11.29
CA ASN A 6 17.68 -0.61 10.71
C ASN A 6 17.69 -0.66 9.16
N ASP A 7 18.69 -1.32 8.57
CA ASP A 7 18.90 -1.35 7.10
C ASP A 7 17.81 -2.10 6.32
N GLY A 8 17.14 -3.07 6.94
CA GLY A 8 16.04 -3.83 6.31
C GLY A 8 14.65 -3.22 6.47
N LEU A 9 14.48 -2.32 7.44
CA LEU A 9 13.19 -1.74 7.79
C LEU A 9 12.76 -0.67 6.77
N GLN A 10 13.66 0.24 6.45
CA GLN A 10 13.42 1.30 5.46
C GLN A 10 13.00 0.77 4.07
N PRO A 11 13.71 -0.20 3.46
CA PRO A 11 13.30 -0.75 2.17
C PRO A 11 11.99 -1.54 2.25
N LEU A 12 11.67 -2.17 3.40
CA LEU A 12 10.39 -2.85 3.58
C LEU A 12 9.23 -1.86 3.65
N LEU A 13 9.39 -0.75 4.39
CA LEU A 13 8.39 0.30 4.50
C LEU A 13 8.15 1.04 3.17
N SER A 14 9.21 1.31 2.40
CA SER A 14 9.05 1.90 1.05
C SER A 14 8.27 0.96 0.14
N ARG A 15 8.62 -0.34 0.12
CA ARG A 15 7.90 -1.35 -0.68
C ARG A 15 6.44 -1.51 -0.28
N LEU A 16 6.13 -1.46 1.02
CA LEU A 16 4.75 -1.50 1.52
C LEU A 16 3.95 -0.27 1.08
N THR A 17 4.57 0.91 1.15
CA THR A 17 3.95 2.17 0.71
C THR A 17 3.71 2.16 -0.79
N GLU A 18 4.70 1.75 -1.58
CA GLU A 18 4.61 1.61 -3.04
C GLU A 18 3.51 0.64 -3.45
N SER A 19 3.48 -0.56 -2.85
CA SER A 19 2.49 -1.57 -3.19
C SER A 19 1.08 -1.13 -2.82
N LYS A 20 0.90 -0.42 -1.69
CA LYS A 20 -0.41 0.17 -1.38
C LYS A 20 -0.81 1.26 -2.37
N HIS A 21 0.09 2.17 -2.70
CA HIS A 21 -0.21 3.23 -3.68
C HIS A 21 -0.61 2.61 -5.03
N ALA A 22 0.05 1.54 -5.46
CA ALA A 22 -0.31 0.82 -6.68
C ALA A 22 -1.71 0.19 -6.63
N ILE A 23 -2.12 -0.36 -5.47
CA ILE A 23 -3.49 -0.85 -5.23
C ILE A 23 -4.50 0.29 -5.34
N GLU A 24 -4.21 1.45 -4.73
CA GLU A 24 -5.10 2.62 -4.77
C GLU A 24 -5.25 3.16 -6.20
N CYS A 25 -4.15 3.28 -6.95
CA CYS A 25 -4.20 3.66 -8.36
C CYS A 25 -4.99 2.65 -9.21
N ALA A 26 -4.81 1.35 -8.99
CA ALA A 26 -5.57 0.34 -9.71
C ALA A 26 -7.07 0.44 -9.40
N ARG A 27 -7.44 0.71 -8.15
CA ARG A 27 -8.83 0.94 -7.75
C ARG A 27 -9.43 2.19 -8.40
N MET A 28 -8.67 3.30 -8.46
CA MET A 28 -9.11 4.51 -9.15
C MET A 28 -9.34 4.25 -10.65
N GLN A 29 -8.37 3.61 -11.31
CA GLN A 29 -8.48 3.27 -12.73
C GLN A 29 -9.66 2.33 -13.01
N PHE A 30 -9.90 1.35 -12.14
CA PHE A 30 -11.04 0.44 -12.27
C PHE A 30 -12.37 1.20 -12.26
N ASN A 31 -12.51 2.20 -11.37
CA ASN A 31 -13.74 3.00 -11.27
C ASN A 31 -13.99 3.87 -12.51
N GLU A 32 -12.94 4.23 -13.24
CA GLU A 32 -13.01 5.08 -14.44
C GLU A 32 -13.03 4.26 -15.75
N ALA A 33 -12.66 2.98 -15.69
CA ALA A 33 -12.55 2.13 -16.86
C ALA A 33 -13.93 1.71 -17.40
N THR A 34 -14.08 1.84 -18.72
CA THR A 34 -15.29 1.43 -19.45
C THR A 34 -15.00 0.37 -20.51
N ASP A 35 -13.73 0.22 -20.92
CA ASP A 35 -13.28 -0.82 -21.84
C ASP A 35 -13.06 -2.16 -21.10
N PRO A 36 -13.68 -3.27 -21.55
CA PRO A 36 -13.55 -4.57 -20.89
C PRO A 36 -12.13 -5.10 -20.79
N ASN A 37 -11.28 -4.88 -21.81
CA ASN A 37 -9.90 -5.38 -21.77
C ASN A 37 -9.06 -4.58 -20.78
N ALA A 38 -9.26 -3.26 -20.73
CA ALA A 38 -8.64 -2.41 -19.72
C ALA A 38 -9.08 -2.81 -18.31
N ILE A 39 -10.36 -3.13 -18.11
CA ILE A 39 -10.89 -3.63 -16.82
C ILE A 39 -10.17 -4.91 -16.41
N ASP A 40 -10.04 -5.89 -17.31
CA ASP A 40 -9.36 -7.15 -17.01
C ASP A 40 -7.90 -6.91 -16.62
N GLU A 41 -7.16 -6.09 -17.38
CA GLU A 41 -5.77 -5.73 -17.07
C GLU A 41 -5.64 -5.07 -15.69
N ILE A 42 -6.55 -4.14 -15.37
CA ILE A 42 -6.57 -3.44 -14.08
C ILE A 42 -6.82 -4.43 -12.95
N ILE A 43 -7.77 -5.36 -13.09
CA ILE A 43 -8.05 -6.41 -12.09
C ILE A 43 -6.82 -7.28 -11.87
N TYR A 44 -6.16 -7.74 -12.94
CA TYR A 44 -4.94 -8.55 -12.82
C TYR A 44 -3.85 -7.82 -12.04
N ARG A 45 -3.61 -6.55 -12.36
CA ARG A 45 -2.60 -5.74 -11.68
C ARG A 45 -2.96 -5.47 -10.23
N TRP A 46 -4.23 -5.19 -9.93
CA TRP A 46 -4.73 -5.01 -8.57
C TRP A 46 -4.44 -6.27 -7.73
N ILE A 47 -4.91 -7.44 -8.19
CA ILE A 47 -4.76 -8.69 -7.44
C ILE A 47 -3.27 -9.04 -7.23
N ALA A 48 -2.42 -8.77 -8.23
CA ALA A 48 -0.98 -9.00 -8.11
C ALA A 48 -0.37 -8.13 -7.00
N GLU A 49 -0.72 -6.84 -6.94
CA GLU A 49 -0.22 -5.93 -5.91
C GLU A 49 -0.78 -6.23 -4.52
N GLU A 50 -2.04 -6.68 -4.39
CA GLU A 50 -2.57 -7.15 -3.10
C GLU A 50 -1.79 -8.35 -2.55
N LYS A 51 -1.48 -9.34 -3.41
CA LYS A 51 -0.67 -10.49 -3.02
C LYS A 51 0.76 -10.09 -2.63
N ARG A 52 1.34 -9.13 -3.35
CA ARG A 52 2.65 -8.56 -3.03
C ARG A 52 2.63 -7.88 -1.68
N PHE A 53 1.63 -7.03 -1.42
CA PHE A 53 1.45 -6.37 -0.13
C PHE A 53 1.31 -7.37 1.02
N GLN A 54 0.47 -8.39 0.87
CA GLN A 54 0.32 -9.46 1.88
C GLN A 54 1.64 -10.20 2.15
N THR A 55 2.43 -10.45 1.11
CA THR A 55 3.75 -11.08 1.24
C THR A 55 4.70 -10.19 2.04
N LEU A 56 4.73 -8.89 1.76
CA LEU A 56 5.56 -7.93 2.51
C LEU A 56 5.17 -7.85 3.99
N ILE A 57 3.86 -7.88 4.30
CA ILE A 57 3.38 -7.95 5.69
C ILE A 57 3.80 -9.25 6.36
N ARG A 58 3.70 -10.40 5.68
CA ARG A 58 4.17 -11.68 6.22
C ARG A 58 5.67 -11.62 6.53
N THR A 59 6.47 -11.08 5.61
CA THR A 59 7.91 -10.90 5.80
C THR A 59 8.23 -9.97 6.99
N ALA A 60 7.47 -8.88 7.18
CA ALA A 60 7.62 -8.02 8.35
C ALA A 60 7.40 -8.81 9.66
N ARG A 61 6.35 -9.65 9.70
CA ARG A 61 6.03 -10.51 10.86
C ARG A 61 7.13 -11.54 11.13
N GLU A 62 7.62 -12.21 10.10
CA GLU A 62 8.71 -13.20 10.19
C GLU A 62 10.02 -12.57 10.70
N GLN A 63 10.22 -11.27 10.44
CA GLN A 63 11.39 -10.51 10.90
C GLN A 63 11.17 -9.84 12.27
N HIS A 64 10.06 -10.10 12.96
CA HIS A 64 9.67 -9.44 14.20
C HIS A 64 9.65 -7.90 14.12
N ILE A 65 9.39 -7.36 12.93
CA ILE A 65 9.26 -5.93 12.70
C ILE A 65 7.85 -5.51 13.09
N THR A 66 7.75 -4.68 14.14
CA THR A 66 6.51 -3.97 14.45
C THR A 66 6.42 -2.74 13.58
N ILE A 67 5.38 -2.67 12.76
CA ILE A 67 5.08 -1.52 11.92
C ILE A 67 4.16 -0.60 12.72
N GLU A 68 4.75 0.38 13.41
CA GLU A 68 4.01 1.42 14.14
C GLU A 68 3.97 2.72 13.32
N GLY A 69 2.84 3.43 13.33
CA GLY A 69 2.76 4.78 12.77
C GLY A 69 2.72 4.88 11.25
N LEU A 70 2.38 3.80 10.53
CA LEU A 70 2.12 3.87 9.09
C LEU A 70 0.84 4.70 8.87
N ARG A 71 1.01 6.02 8.76
CA ARG A 71 -0.05 6.96 8.40
C ARG A 71 -0.35 6.75 6.93
N TRP A 72 -1.33 5.90 6.72
CA TRP A 72 -2.03 5.82 5.46
C TRP A 72 -2.65 7.19 5.17
N TYR A 73 -2.05 7.94 4.26
CA TYR A 73 -2.76 9.01 3.59
C TYR A 73 -3.78 8.34 2.68
N TRP A 74 -4.89 7.86 3.26
CA TRP A 74 -6.11 7.66 2.48
C TRP A 74 -6.33 8.98 1.78
N HIS A 75 -6.25 8.97 0.45
CA HIS A 75 -6.35 10.16 -0.35
C HIS A 75 -7.39 11.11 0.25
N GLN A 76 -6.93 12.32 0.59
CA GLN A 76 -7.76 13.46 0.99
C GLN A 76 -8.72 13.78 -0.16
N THR A 77 -9.78 13.00 -0.24
CA THR A 77 -11.09 13.38 -0.74
C THR A 77 -12.09 12.88 0.28
N ASP A 78 -11.84 13.21 1.55
CA ASP A 78 -12.90 13.29 2.53
C ASP A 78 -13.34 14.76 2.57
N PRO A 79 -14.45 15.14 1.88
CA PRO A 79 -14.99 16.50 1.97
C PRO A 79 -15.50 16.85 3.38
N TYR A 80 -15.39 15.93 4.35
CA TYR A 80 -15.82 16.07 5.74
C TYR A 80 -14.68 15.90 6.75
N ALA A 81 -13.41 15.94 6.33
CA ALA A 81 -12.32 16.11 7.29
C ALA A 81 -12.58 17.41 8.07
N PRO A 82 -12.80 17.36 9.41
CA PRO A 82 -13.14 18.56 10.15
C PRO A 82 -11.97 19.54 10.04
N SER A 83 -12.24 20.68 9.40
CA SER A 83 -11.35 21.84 9.38
C SER A 83 -11.16 22.30 10.82
N ASN A 84 -10.09 21.84 11.47
CA ASN A 84 -9.66 22.42 12.73
C ASN A 84 -8.98 23.76 12.42
N LEU A 85 -9.80 24.81 12.39
CA LEU A 85 -9.44 26.13 12.91
C LEU A 85 -9.36 26.06 14.45
#